data_AF-A0A9E4HA00-F1
#
_entry.id   AF-A0A9E4HA00-F1
#
_cell.length_a   1.000
_cell.length_b   1.000
_cell.length_c   1.000
_cell.angle_alpha   90.00
_cell.angle_beta   90.00
_cell.angle_gamma   90.00
#
_symmetry.space_group_name_H-M   'P 1'
#
loop_
_entity.id
_entity.type
_entity.pdbx_description
1 polymer ?
#
loop_
_entity_poly.entity_id
_entity_poly.type
_entity_poly.pdbx_seq_one_letter_code
_entity_poly.pdbx_strand_id
1 'polypeptide(L)'
;MSEFHNIPSGNEHRLLDLTDLVEFPAFDGPVSTRLNDEPRFTSFKERDNNGLPRFEYVQSTEDDYVYFEFTLDIEGEKVYDDMAVVGTFNNWTPMWDWRLVFDPDSRRYLARGWLKRAVHEYEYVSGKWNVDEGILESPESTLIEGNSVYASQVWYVLAYYRDQTSLSYDRIVGVGVDVS
;
A
#
# COMPACT_ATOMS: atom_id res chain seq x y z
N MET A 1 -2.66 28.45 -10.51
CA MET A 1 -1.46 27.61 -10.53
C MET A 1 -1.49 26.82 -9.24
N SER A 2 -1.58 25.49 -9.28
CA SER A 2 -1.31 24.70 -8.07
C SER A 2 0.20 24.73 -7.86
N GLU A 3 0.65 25.20 -6.72
CA GLU A 3 2.07 25.19 -6.37
C GLU A 3 2.46 23.75 -6.01
N PHE A 4 3.26 23.11 -6.86
CA PHE A 4 3.91 21.83 -6.57
C PHE A 4 5.12 22.05 -5.66
N HIS A 5 4.90 22.54 -4.44
CA HIS A 5 5.95 22.62 -3.42
C HIS A 5 5.75 21.52 -2.38
N ASN A 6 6.83 20.82 -2.03
CA ASN A 6 6.93 19.85 -0.93
C ASN A 6 6.07 18.59 -1.06
N ILE A 7 6.09 17.90 -2.21
CA ILE A 7 5.56 16.52 -2.26
C ILE A 7 6.48 15.64 -1.39
N PRO A 8 5.96 14.92 -0.38
CA PRO A 8 6.79 14.03 0.42
C PRO A 8 7.36 12.93 -0.47
N SER A 9 8.61 12.56 -0.22
CA SER A 9 9.31 11.50 -0.95
C SER A 9 8.82 10.10 -0.56
N GLY A 10 8.14 9.99 0.59
CA GLY A 10 7.67 8.72 1.13
C GLY A 10 8.84 7.81 1.52
N ASN A 11 8.60 6.51 1.52
CA ASN A 11 9.62 5.48 1.71
C ASN A 11 9.33 4.35 0.73
N GLU A 12 10.30 3.45 0.55
CA GLU A 12 10.09 2.24 -0.27
C GLU A 12 8.93 1.43 0.32
N HIS A 13 8.07 0.89 -0.54
CA HIS A 13 6.96 0.04 -0.11
C HIS A 13 7.46 -1.21 0.61
N ARG A 14 6.67 -1.72 1.56
CA ARG A 14 6.95 -3.01 2.21
C ARG A 14 6.72 -4.13 1.19
N LEU A 15 7.54 -5.17 1.27
CA LEU A 15 7.42 -6.33 0.40
C LEU A 15 6.78 -7.51 1.14
N LEU A 16 5.77 -8.10 0.54
CA LEU A 16 5.14 -9.34 1.01
C LEU A 16 5.26 -10.40 -0.07
N ASP A 17 6.15 -11.37 0.13
CA ASP A 17 6.34 -12.49 -0.79
C ASP A 17 5.51 -13.70 -0.34
N LEU A 18 4.33 -13.89 -0.93
CA LEU A 18 3.49 -15.05 -0.65
C LEU A 18 3.87 -16.29 -1.46
N THR A 19 4.96 -16.26 -2.25
CA THR A 19 5.34 -17.40 -3.09
C THR A 19 6.00 -18.53 -2.30
N ASP A 20 6.51 -18.26 -1.10
CA ASP A 20 7.08 -19.28 -0.21
C ASP A 20 5.97 -20.13 0.43
N LEU A 21 5.81 -21.37 -0.05
CA LEU A 21 4.84 -22.34 0.46
C LEU A 21 5.17 -22.89 1.85
N VAL A 22 6.43 -22.78 2.30
CA VAL A 22 6.87 -23.20 3.63
C VAL A 22 6.47 -22.13 4.65
N GLU A 23 6.60 -20.86 4.29
CA GLU A 23 6.17 -19.75 5.15
C GLU A 23 4.66 -19.52 5.09
N PHE A 24 4.07 -19.60 3.90
CA PHE A 24 2.65 -19.34 3.64
C PHE A 24 1.95 -20.57 3.01
N PRO A 25 1.76 -21.65 3.79
CA PRO A 25 1.11 -22.86 3.30
C PRO A 25 -0.37 -22.61 2.99
N ALA A 26 -0.96 -23.47 2.15
CA ALA A 26 -2.41 -23.50 1.97
C ALA A 26 -3.05 -24.01 3.27
N PHE A 27 -3.61 -23.09 4.05
CA PHE A 27 -4.21 -23.34 5.36
C PHE A 27 -5.55 -22.61 5.48
N ASP A 28 -6.50 -23.20 6.19
CA ASP A 28 -7.87 -22.67 6.36
C ASP A 28 -7.96 -21.48 7.36
N GLY A 29 -6.83 -20.95 7.83
CA GLY A 29 -6.77 -19.88 8.83
C GLY A 29 -5.83 -18.75 8.44
N PRO A 30 -5.88 -17.62 9.18
CA PRO A 30 -5.01 -16.49 8.91
C PRO A 30 -3.56 -16.88 9.15
N VAL A 31 -2.70 -16.54 8.20
CA VAL A 31 -1.24 -16.61 8.33
C VAL A 31 -0.68 -15.19 8.35
N SER A 32 0.41 -14.97 9.09
CA SER A 32 1.11 -13.69 9.16
C SER A 32 2.60 -13.90 8.93
N THR A 33 3.34 -12.82 8.72
CA THR A 33 4.81 -12.85 8.82
C THR A 33 5.26 -13.24 10.23
N ARG A 34 6.49 -13.75 10.34
CA ARG A 34 7.10 -14.09 11.65
C ARG A 34 7.32 -12.87 12.55
N LEU A 35 7.62 -11.73 11.93
CA LEU A 35 7.83 -10.45 12.61
C LEU A 35 6.64 -9.54 12.30
N ASN A 36 6.26 -8.73 13.27
CA ASN A 36 5.26 -7.68 13.04
C ASN A 36 5.93 -6.50 12.34
N ASP A 37 5.12 -5.76 11.61
CA ASP A 37 5.54 -4.47 11.12
C ASP A 37 5.63 -3.45 12.25
N GLU A 38 6.63 -2.59 12.16
CA GLU A 38 6.79 -1.42 13.03
C GLU A 38 6.86 -0.15 12.17
N PRO A 39 6.54 1.03 12.72
CA PRO A 39 6.76 2.30 12.05
C PRO A 39 8.21 2.47 11.57
N ARG A 40 8.36 2.98 10.35
CA ARG A 40 9.64 3.11 9.65
C ARG A 40 10.04 4.58 9.62
N PHE A 41 11.01 5.00 10.45
CA PHE A 41 11.50 6.39 10.46
C PHE A 41 12.82 6.58 9.69
N THR A 42 13.36 5.52 9.10
CA THR A 42 14.65 5.57 8.37
C THR A 42 14.53 4.97 6.97
N SER A 43 15.55 5.19 6.14
CA SER A 43 15.64 4.60 4.80
C SER A 43 15.89 3.10 4.87
N PHE A 44 15.16 2.31 4.07
CA PHE A 44 15.39 0.88 3.90
C PHE A 44 16.22 0.63 2.63
N LYS A 45 16.99 -0.46 2.62
CA LYS A 45 17.84 -0.82 1.48
C LYS A 45 17.12 -1.66 0.42
N GLU A 46 16.00 -2.25 0.78
CA GLU A 46 15.22 -3.08 -0.13
C GLU A 46 14.54 -2.17 -1.15
N ARG A 47 14.88 -2.41 -2.42
CA ARG A 47 14.23 -1.71 -3.52
C ARG A 47 12.86 -2.33 -3.74
N ASP A 48 11.86 -1.49 -3.82
CA ASP A 48 10.55 -1.86 -4.32
C ASP A 48 10.52 -1.85 -5.86
N ASN A 49 9.34 -2.10 -6.41
CA ASN A 49 9.01 -2.05 -7.83
C ASN A 49 8.00 -0.93 -8.10
N ASN A 50 8.09 0.18 -7.34
CA ASN A 50 7.25 1.37 -7.40
C ASN A 50 5.75 1.05 -7.42
N GLY A 51 5.36 0.09 -6.58
CA GLY A 51 3.97 -0.29 -6.38
C GLY A 51 3.39 -1.21 -7.44
N LEU A 52 4.24 -1.92 -8.20
CA LEU A 52 3.83 -2.90 -9.20
C LEU A 52 3.95 -4.34 -8.67
N PRO A 53 2.87 -5.16 -8.74
CA PRO A 53 2.92 -6.54 -8.28
C PRO A 53 3.89 -7.36 -9.13
N ARG A 54 4.60 -8.30 -8.49
CA ARG A 54 5.38 -9.30 -9.21
C ARG A 54 4.69 -10.65 -9.11
N PHE A 55 4.15 -11.07 -10.25
CA PHE A 55 3.67 -12.44 -10.47
C PHE A 55 4.85 -13.28 -10.93
N GLU A 56 5.87 -13.43 -10.07
CA GLU A 56 6.93 -14.41 -10.30
C GLU A 56 6.31 -15.82 -10.35
N TYR A 57 7.03 -16.79 -10.92
CA TYR A 57 6.55 -18.12 -11.36
C TYR A 57 5.85 -18.96 -10.25
N VAL A 58 4.67 -18.53 -9.81
CA VAL A 58 3.71 -19.35 -9.10
C VAL A 58 3.22 -20.37 -10.10
N GLN A 59 3.48 -21.65 -9.84
CA GLN A 59 3.01 -22.70 -10.74
C GLN A 59 1.48 -22.62 -10.81
N SER A 60 0.88 -22.88 -11.97
CA SER A 60 -0.59 -22.84 -12.11
C SER A 60 -1.34 -23.75 -11.11
N THR A 61 -0.67 -24.77 -10.57
CA THR A 61 -1.19 -25.67 -9.53
C THR A 61 -1.15 -25.07 -8.11
N GLU A 62 -0.42 -23.97 -7.94
CA GLU A 62 -0.18 -23.25 -6.68
C GLU A 62 -0.76 -21.82 -6.73
N ASP A 63 -1.44 -21.46 -7.83
CA ASP A 63 -2.15 -20.19 -8.03
C ASP A 63 -3.45 -20.17 -7.19
N ASP A 64 -3.27 -19.97 -5.88
CA ASP A 64 -4.33 -19.93 -4.88
C ASP A 64 -4.33 -18.62 -4.10
N TYR A 65 -5.34 -18.41 -3.27
CA TYR A 65 -5.39 -17.30 -2.33
C TYR A 65 -4.87 -17.71 -0.95
N VAL A 66 -4.20 -16.79 -0.28
CA VAL A 66 -3.74 -16.92 1.10
C VAL A 66 -4.57 -15.98 1.96
N TYR A 67 -5.17 -16.50 3.03
CA TYR A 67 -5.83 -15.64 4.01
C TYR A 67 -4.75 -15.06 4.93
N PHE A 68 -4.39 -13.80 4.70
CA PHE A 68 -3.25 -13.16 5.35
C PHE A 68 -3.70 -12.17 6.42
N GLU A 69 -2.96 -12.10 7.53
CA GLU A 69 -3.10 -11.11 8.59
C GLU A 69 -1.89 -10.16 8.57
N PHE A 70 -2.16 -8.89 8.25
CA PHE A 70 -1.23 -7.79 8.46
C PHE A 70 -1.21 -7.43 9.94
N THR A 71 -0.01 -7.26 10.49
CA THR A 71 0.20 -6.89 11.89
C THR A 71 1.10 -5.67 12.00
N LEU A 72 0.60 -4.60 12.61
CA LEU A 72 1.36 -3.39 12.89
C LEU A 72 1.43 -3.13 14.39
N ASP A 73 2.66 -3.06 14.91
CA ASP A 73 2.97 -2.77 16.31
C ASP A 73 3.52 -1.34 16.43
N ILE A 74 2.76 -0.46 17.08
CA ILE A 74 3.18 0.90 17.40
C ILE A 74 3.46 0.97 18.90
N GLU A 75 4.53 0.30 19.32
CA GLU A 75 4.96 0.18 20.72
C GLU A 75 3.86 -0.37 21.66
N GLY A 76 2.97 -1.19 21.12
CA GLY A 76 1.82 -1.73 21.82
C GLY A 76 0.74 -0.69 22.18
N GLU A 77 0.73 0.48 21.54
CA GLU A 77 -0.19 1.58 21.83
C GLU A 77 -1.20 1.82 20.71
N LYS A 78 -2.41 2.22 21.12
CA LYS A 78 -3.43 2.68 20.18
C LYS A 78 -3.20 4.17 19.88
N VAL A 79 -2.30 4.46 18.94
CA VAL A 79 -1.96 5.84 18.52
C VAL A 79 -2.95 6.47 17.53
N TYR A 80 -3.51 5.70 16.59
CA TYR A 80 -4.38 6.20 15.52
C TYR A 80 -5.74 5.51 15.56
N ASP A 81 -6.80 6.24 15.25
CA ASP A 81 -8.15 5.68 15.20
C ASP A 81 -8.48 5.10 13.81
N ASP A 82 -8.08 5.80 12.76
CA ASP A 82 -8.45 5.50 11.38
C ASP A 82 -7.20 5.16 10.56
N MET A 83 -7.06 3.88 10.22
CA MET A 83 -5.94 3.36 9.45
C MET A 83 -6.38 2.27 8.48
N ALA A 84 -5.62 2.11 7.39
CA ALA A 84 -5.79 1.02 6.44
C ALA A 84 -4.42 0.49 5.96
N VAL A 85 -4.43 -0.73 5.45
CA VAL A 85 -3.35 -1.25 4.61
C VAL A 85 -3.72 -1.05 3.14
N VAL A 86 -2.80 -0.50 2.36
CA VAL A 86 -2.95 -0.35 0.91
C VAL A 86 -1.81 -1.02 0.20
N GLY A 87 -2.07 -1.52 -1.01
CA GLY A 87 -1.04 -2.19 -1.78
C GLY A 87 -1.55 -2.70 -3.10
N THR A 88 -0.72 -3.52 -3.75
CA THR A 88 -1.05 -4.05 -5.08
C THR A 88 -2.26 -4.97 -5.07
N PHE A 89 -2.57 -5.62 -3.94
CA PHE A 89 -3.73 -6.51 -3.79
C PHE A 89 -5.08 -5.77 -3.75
N ASN A 90 -5.10 -4.48 -3.41
CA ASN A 90 -6.32 -3.66 -3.40
C ASN A 90 -6.23 -2.43 -4.32
N ASN A 91 -5.35 -2.50 -5.32
CA ASN A 91 -5.09 -1.41 -6.27
C ASN A 91 -4.84 -0.07 -5.56
N TRP A 92 -4.07 -0.08 -4.47
CA TRP A 92 -3.72 1.12 -3.70
C TRP A 92 -4.94 1.90 -3.20
N THR A 93 -6.08 1.23 -2.99
CA THR A 93 -7.33 1.85 -2.59
C THR A 93 -7.66 1.48 -1.14
N PRO A 94 -7.69 2.46 -0.20
CA PRO A 94 -7.92 2.20 1.22
C PRO A 94 -9.41 1.99 1.51
N MET A 95 -9.93 0.84 1.09
CA MET A 95 -11.33 0.46 1.37
C MET A 95 -11.48 -0.06 2.80
N TRP A 96 -12.71 0.03 3.33
CA TRP A 96 -13.07 -0.37 4.68
C TRP A 96 -12.73 -1.83 5.02
N ASP A 97 -12.70 -2.72 4.03
CA ASP A 97 -12.30 -4.13 4.19
C ASP A 97 -10.82 -4.29 4.55
N TRP A 98 -10.00 -3.30 4.23
CA TRP A 98 -8.57 -3.26 4.53
C TRP A 98 -8.23 -2.36 5.72
N ARG A 99 -9.23 -1.98 6.52
CA ARG A 99 -9.00 -1.18 7.72
C ARG A 99 -8.21 -1.96 8.76
N LEU A 100 -7.31 -1.25 9.43
CA LEU A 100 -6.61 -1.76 10.59
C LEU A 100 -7.47 -1.58 11.84
N VAL A 101 -7.61 -2.65 12.62
CA VAL A 101 -8.34 -2.63 13.90
C VAL A 101 -7.37 -2.94 15.02
N PHE A 102 -7.30 -2.05 16.01
CA PHE A 102 -6.49 -2.30 17.20
C PHE A 102 -7.11 -3.41 18.04
N ASP A 103 -6.36 -4.49 18.23
CA ASP A 103 -6.68 -5.58 19.13
C ASP A 103 -5.99 -5.36 20.49
N PRO A 104 -6.75 -5.15 21.58
CA PRO A 104 -6.17 -4.89 22.90
C PRO A 104 -5.48 -6.11 23.52
N ASP A 105 -5.83 -7.34 23.10
CA ASP A 105 -5.25 -8.55 23.66
C ASP A 105 -3.83 -8.77 23.13
N SER A 106 -3.63 -8.65 21.81
CA SER A 106 -2.30 -8.67 21.19
C SER A 106 -1.56 -7.34 21.26
N ARG A 107 -2.26 -6.24 21.62
CA ARG A 107 -1.78 -4.85 21.60
C ARG A 107 -1.27 -4.39 20.24
N ARG A 108 -1.94 -4.81 19.16
CA ARG A 108 -1.50 -4.54 17.78
C ARG A 108 -2.65 -4.14 16.89
N TYR A 109 -2.34 -3.47 15.79
CA TYR A 109 -3.29 -3.26 14.71
C TYR A 109 -3.29 -4.46 13.76
N LEU A 110 -4.49 -4.96 13.45
CA LEU A 110 -4.69 -6.13 12.61
C LEU A 110 -5.58 -5.78 11.41
N ALA A 111 -5.21 -6.26 10.23
CA ALA A 111 -6.07 -6.29 9.05
C ALA A 111 -5.97 -7.67 8.41
N ARG A 112 -7.09 -8.22 7.93
CA ARG A 112 -7.14 -9.56 7.36
C ARG A 112 -7.81 -9.53 6.01
N GLY A 113 -7.26 -10.26 5.05
CA GLY A 113 -7.85 -10.37 3.73
C GLY A 113 -7.34 -11.58 2.97
N TRP A 114 -8.07 -11.96 1.92
CA TRP A 114 -7.59 -12.94 0.96
C TRP A 114 -6.70 -12.25 -0.06
N LEU A 115 -5.45 -12.67 -0.14
CA LEU A 115 -4.49 -12.17 -1.11
C LEU A 115 -4.23 -13.26 -2.13
N LYS A 116 -4.20 -12.90 -3.41
CA LYS A 116 -3.74 -13.81 -4.45
C LYS A 116 -2.27 -14.15 -4.16
N ARG A 117 -1.83 -15.39 -4.37
CA ARG A 117 -0.42 -15.74 -4.23
C ARG A 117 0.42 -14.98 -5.27
N ALA A 118 1.23 -14.05 -4.79
CA ALA A 118 2.17 -13.25 -5.57
C ALA A 118 3.15 -12.54 -4.63
N VAL A 119 4.08 -11.79 -5.20
CA VAL A 119 4.83 -10.78 -4.45
C VAL A 119 4.06 -9.45 -4.50
N HIS A 120 3.62 -9.00 -3.34
CA HIS A 120 2.88 -7.77 -3.15
C HIS A 120 3.76 -6.66 -2.56
N GLU A 121 3.43 -5.44 -2.93
CA GLU A 121 3.95 -4.24 -2.29
C GLU A 121 2.79 -3.57 -1.55
N TYR A 122 3.08 -3.06 -0.36
CA TYR A 122 2.07 -2.48 0.51
C TYR A 122 2.65 -1.43 1.45
N GLU A 123 1.77 -0.63 2.03
CA GLU A 123 2.07 0.34 3.05
C GLU A 123 0.88 0.56 3.98
N TYR A 124 1.15 1.13 5.15
CA TYR A 124 0.14 1.58 6.08
C TYR A 124 -0.14 3.07 5.89
N VAL A 125 -1.43 3.39 5.82
CA VAL A 125 -1.91 4.77 5.71
C VAL A 125 -2.82 5.10 6.89
N SER A 126 -2.70 6.33 7.35
CA SER A 126 -3.61 6.95 8.30
C SER A 126 -4.51 7.95 7.56
N GLY A 127 -5.65 8.32 8.13
CA GLY A 127 -6.53 9.30 7.50
C GLY A 127 -7.81 9.48 8.28
N LYS A 128 -8.93 9.68 7.57
CA LYS A 128 -10.25 9.72 8.19
C LYS A 128 -11.23 8.89 7.38
N TRP A 129 -11.97 7.99 8.02
CA TRP A 129 -12.95 7.18 7.30
C TRP A 129 -14.17 8.01 6.90
N ASN A 130 -14.53 7.93 5.61
CA ASN A 130 -15.87 8.23 5.16
C ASN A 130 -16.71 6.95 5.29
N VAL A 131 -17.60 6.92 6.29
CA VAL A 131 -18.39 5.73 6.62
C VAL A 131 -19.43 5.41 5.55
N ASP A 132 -19.95 6.42 4.85
CA ASP A 132 -20.97 6.23 3.82
C ASP A 132 -20.36 5.61 2.55
N GLU A 133 -19.14 6.03 2.20
CA GLU A 133 -18.41 5.54 1.01
C GLU A 133 -17.52 4.33 1.29
N GLY A 134 -17.22 4.05 2.57
CA GLY A 134 -16.33 2.95 2.97
C GLY A 134 -14.89 3.14 2.50
N ILE A 135 -14.43 4.38 2.38
CA ILE A 135 -13.07 4.74 1.92
C ILE A 135 -12.38 5.66 2.93
N LEU A 136 -11.06 5.50 3.08
CA LEU A 136 -10.25 6.39 3.91
C LEU A 136 -9.94 7.66 3.09
N GLU A 137 -10.45 8.79 3.56
CA GLU A 137 -10.19 10.10 2.97
C GLU A 137 -8.83 10.63 3.41
N SER A 138 -8.17 11.35 2.50
CA SER A 138 -6.86 11.97 2.71
C SER A 138 -5.82 11.01 3.32
N PRO A 139 -5.57 9.84 2.68
CA PRO A 139 -4.61 8.88 3.20
C PRO A 139 -3.20 9.48 3.25
N GLU A 140 -2.54 9.33 4.39
CA GLU A 140 -1.18 9.79 4.66
C GLU A 140 -0.34 8.63 5.22
N SER A 141 0.66 8.19 4.43
CA SER A 141 1.57 7.10 4.79
C SER A 141 2.79 7.57 5.60
N THR A 142 3.19 8.83 5.47
CA THR A 142 4.45 9.36 6.06
C THR A 142 4.50 9.28 7.59
N LEU A 143 3.34 9.27 8.25
CA LEU A 143 3.25 9.14 9.71
C LEU A 143 3.70 7.76 10.22
N ILE A 144 3.60 6.73 9.38
CA ILE A 144 3.91 5.33 9.73
C ILE A 144 5.13 4.86 8.95
N GLU A 145 5.20 5.17 7.66
CA GLU A 145 6.27 4.72 6.76
C GLU A 145 7.46 5.66 6.69
N GLY A 146 7.31 6.88 7.23
CA GLY A 146 8.33 7.91 7.23
C GLY A 146 8.46 8.64 5.89
N ASN A 147 9.48 9.50 5.82
CA ASN A 147 9.79 10.29 4.64
C ASN A 147 11.31 10.30 4.44
N SER A 148 11.79 9.55 3.45
CA SER A 148 13.19 9.31 3.15
C SER A 148 13.56 9.98 1.83
N VAL A 149 14.59 10.84 1.85
CA VAL A 149 15.15 11.48 0.64
C VAL A 149 15.87 10.51 -0.30
N TYR A 150 16.05 9.25 0.13
CA TYR A 150 16.68 8.19 -0.65
C TYR A 150 15.67 7.19 -1.23
N ALA A 151 14.37 7.40 -0.99
CA ALA A 151 13.34 6.55 -1.56
C ALA A 151 13.26 6.80 -3.07
N SER A 152 13.29 5.72 -3.85
CA SER A 152 13.05 5.73 -5.28
C SER A 152 11.57 6.03 -5.52
N GLN A 153 11.27 6.95 -6.44
CA GLN A 153 9.90 7.25 -6.85
C GLN A 153 9.81 7.38 -8.38
N VAL A 154 8.69 6.94 -8.94
CA VAL A 154 8.38 7.11 -10.37
C VAL A 154 7.30 8.16 -10.53
N TRP A 155 7.61 9.23 -11.26
CA TRP A 155 6.69 10.33 -11.53
C TRP A 155 6.13 10.23 -12.94
N TYR A 156 4.81 10.22 -13.05
CA TYR A 156 4.10 10.33 -14.32
C TYR A 156 3.59 11.76 -14.51
N VAL A 157 3.99 12.40 -15.61
CA VAL A 157 3.51 13.74 -15.99
C VAL A 157 2.56 13.59 -17.18
N LEU A 158 1.30 13.94 -16.98
CA LEU A 158 0.27 13.90 -18.02
C LEU A 158 -0.14 15.33 -18.42
N ALA A 159 0.11 15.69 -19.68
CA ALA A 159 -0.29 16.98 -20.22
C ALA A 159 -1.64 16.86 -20.92
N TYR A 160 -2.64 17.60 -20.43
CA TYR A 160 -3.98 17.63 -20.99
C TYR A 160 -4.23 18.92 -21.78
N TYR A 161 -4.94 18.79 -22.90
CA TYR A 161 -5.43 19.91 -23.71
C TYR A 161 -6.93 19.80 -23.93
N ARG A 162 -7.64 20.89 -23.63
CA ARG A 162 -9.06 21.08 -23.95
C ARG A 162 -9.19 22.19 -24.97
N ASP A 163 -9.72 21.86 -26.14
CA ASP A 163 -10.15 22.87 -27.11
C ASP A 163 -11.46 23.50 -26.62
N GLN A 164 -11.49 24.82 -26.47
CA GLN A 164 -12.67 25.55 -26.01
C GLN A 164 -13.81 25.58 -27.05
N THR A 165 -13.53 25.21 -28.30
CA THR A 165 -14.47 25.41 -29.42
C THR A 165 -15.10 24.14 -30.01
N SER A 166 -14.50 22.95 -29.86
CA SER A 166 -14.93 21.78 -30.66
C SER A 166 -15.11 20.46 -29.91
N LEU A 167 -14.77 20.34 -28.62
CA LEU A 167 -14.74 19.05 -27.94
C LEU A 167 -15.30 19.11 -26.52
N SER A 168 -16.10 18.10 -26.16
CA SER A 168 -16.65 17.90 -24.83
C SER A 168 -15.73 17.08 -23.91
N TYR A 169 -14.47 16.83 -24.30
CA TYR A 169 -13.55 15.95 -23.56
C TYR A 169 -12.11 16.46 -23.59
N ASP A 170 -11.34 16.05 -22.58
CA ASP A 170 -9.91 16.35 -22.45
C ASP A 170 -9.07 15.36 -23.24
N ARG A 171 -8.07 15.86 -23.97
CA ARG A 171 -7.09 15.04 -24.68
C ARG A 171 -5.78 15.01 -23.91
N ILE A 172 -5.19 13.83 -23.76
CA ILE A 172 -3.78 13.72 -23.40
C ILE A 172 -2.96 14.09 -24.64
N VAL A 173 -2.14 15.13 -24.52
CA VAL A 173 -1.27 15.62 -25.60
C VAL A 173 0.21 15.36 -25.34
N GLY A 174 0.55 14.86 -24.15
CA GLY A 174 1.91 14.45 -23.79
C GLY A 174 1.92 13.58 -22.55
N VAL A 175 2.89 12.67 -22.51
CA VAL A 175 3.19 11.79 -21.37
C VAL A 175 4.70 11.85 -21.13
N GLY A 176 5.10 12.10 -19.89
CA GLY A 176 6.49 12.03 -19.43
C GLY A 176 6.61 11.10 -18.23
N VAL A 177 7.76 10.43 -18.11
CA VAL A 177 8.10 9.58 -16.96
C VAL A 177 9.47 10.01 -16.46
N ASP A 178 9.58 10.20 -15.16
CA ASP A 178 10.85 10.45 -14.48
C ASP A 178 11.03 9.45 -13.33
N VAL A 179 12.27 9.08 -13.05
CA VAL A 179 12.63 8.17 -11.96
C VAL A 179 13.67 8.88 -11.11
N SER A 180 13.29 9.20 -9.88
CA SER A 180 14.09 9.99 -8.93
C SER A 180 14.56 9.15 -7.76
#